data_AF-A0A8T0E9I9-F1
#
_entry.id   AF-A0A8T0E9I9-F1
#
_cell.length_a   1.000
_cell.length_b   1.000
_cell.length_c   1.000
_cell.angle_alpha   90.00
_cell.angle_beta   90.00
_cell.angle_gamma   90.00
#
_symmetry.space_group_name_H-M   'P 1'
#
loop_
_entity.id
_entity.type
_entity.pdbx_description
1 polymer ?
#
loop_
_entity_poly.entity_id
_entity_poly.type
_entity_poly.pdbx_seq_one_letter_code
_entity_poly.pdbx_strand_id
1 'polypeptide(L)'
;MVTVYGEDCASEKSVRNGSAHFCASVSLVYDPRPGQANTVIMVDLIDKLDDLVRNDWCVTLRMLAVKMDVSIGTVWPIVHDRLSNQKVCVQ
;
A
#
# COMPACT_ATOMS: atom_id res chain seq x y z
N MET A 1 13.55 5.98 41.59
CA MET A 1 12.83 5.85 40.30
C MET A 1 12.32 4.42 40.26
N VAL A 2 11.00 4.21 40.36
CA VAL A 2 10.43 2.85 40.38
C VAL A 2 10.56 2.27 38.98
N THR A 3 11.15 1.08 38.87
CA THR A 3 11.27 0.36 37.59
C THR A 3 9.93 -0.29 37.26
N VAL A 4 9.03 0.47 36.64
CA VAL A 4 7.68 0.01 36.30
C VAL A 4 7.71 -1.15 35.30
N TYR A 5 8.71 -1.19 34.41
CA TYR A 5 8.78 -2.15 33.29
C TYR A 5 9.89 -3.19 33.39
N GLY A 6 10.81 -3.10 34.37
CA GLY A 6 11.86 -4.10 34.59
C GLY A 6 12.61 -4.52 33.31
N GLU A 7 12.59 -5.82 33.01
CA GLU A 7 13.22 -6.44 31.83
C GLU A 7 12.49 -6.14 30.51
N ASP A 8 11.20 -5.80 30.55
CA ASP A 8 10.39 -5.41 29.39
C ASP A 8 10.56 -3.92 29.02
N CYS A 9 11.55 -3.24 29.61
CA CYS A 9 11.82 -1.85 29.32
C CYS A 9 12.37 -1.68 27.89
N ALA A 10 11.81 -0.71 27.15
CA ALA A 10 12.33 -0.35 25.84
C ALA A 10 13.78 0.17 25.93
N SER A 11 14.59 -0.11 24.90
CA SER A 11 15.97 0.39 24.85
C SER A 11 16.01 1.93 24.90
N GLU A 12 17.08 2.51 25.47
CA GLU A 12 17.28 3.96 25.50
C GLU A 12 17.16 4.58 24.10
N LYS A 13 17.70 3.89 23.09
CA LYS A 13 17.61 4.28 21.68
C LYS A 13 16.16 4.31 21.18
N SER A 14 15.36 3.30 21.53
CA SER A 14 13.94 3.24 21.17
C SER A 14 13.15 4.39 21.79
N VAL A 15 13.41 4.70 23.07
CA VAL A 15 12.74 5.80 23.78
C VAL A 15 13.11 7.15 23.17
N ARG A 16 14.40 7.39 22.90
CA ARG A 16 14.88 8.64 22.28
C ARG A 16 14.34 8.81 20.86
N ASN A 17 14.31 7.75 20.06
CA ASN A 17 13.75 7.79 18.70
C ASN A 17 12.24 8.04 18.74
N GLY A 18 11.51 7.39 19.65
CA GLY A 18 10.07 7.57 19.83
C GLY A 18 9.72 8.99 20.29
N SER A 19 10.48 9.57 21.23
CA SER A 19 10.23 10.94 21.68
C SER A 19 10.50 11.96 20.57
N ALA A 20 11.56 11.76 19.78
CA ALA A 20 11.85 12.61 18.63
C ALA A 20 10.76 12.53 17.56
N HIS A 21 10.26 11.32 17.27
CA HIS A 21 9.15 11.11 16.33
C HIS A 21 7.84 11.75 16.83
N PHE A 22 7.53 11.63 18.11
CA PHE A 22 6.37 12.27 18.73
C PHE A 22 6.46 13.80 18.75
N CYS A 23 7.66 14.36 18.93
CA CYS A 23 7.86 15.81 18.81
C CYS A 23 7.71 16.31 17.36
N ALA A 24 8.04 15.46 16.38
CA ALA A 24 7.94 15.79 14.96
C ALA A 24 6.55 15.50 14.36
N SER A 25 5.80 14.55 14.93
CA SER A 25 4.48 14.13 14.45
C SER A 25 3.56 13.81 15.63
N VAL A 26 2.28 14.20 15.55
CA VAL A 26 1.29 13.94 16.62
C VAL A 26 0.83 12.46 16.64
N SER A 27 1.33 11.64 15.71
CA SER A 27 0.90 10.26 15.54
C SER A 27 1.67 9.32 16.46
N LEU A 28 0.93 8.45 17.17
CA LEU A 28 1.50 7.31 17.88
C LEU A 28 1.70 6.09 16.95
N VAL A 29 1.25 6.19 15.70
CA VAL A 29 1.43 5.15 14.69
C VAL A 29 2.80 5.31 14.06
N TYR A 30 3.55 4.21 14.05
CA TYR A 30 4.84 4.14 13.36
C TYR A 30 4.67 4.48 11.88
N ASP A 31 5.65 5.17 11.32
CA ASP A 31 5.72 5.39 9.89
C ASP A 31 5.68 4.04 9.16
N PRO A 32 5.02 3.98 7.99
CA PRO A 32 5.03 2.77 7.18
C PRO A 32 6.48 2.38 6.93
N ARG A 33 6.81 1.12 7.26
CA ARG A 33 8.16 0.60 7.04
C ARG A 33 8.49 0.78 5.56
N PRO A 34 9.68 1.31 5.21
CA PRO A 34 10.05 1.47 3.81
C PRO A 34 9.99 0.10 3.13
N GLY A 35 9.01 -0.05 2.23
CA GLY A 35 8.81 -1.22 1.38
C GLY A 35 9.60 -1.09 0.07
N GLN A 36 9.49 -2.11 -0.78
CA GLN A 36 10.16 -2.15 -2.08
C GLN A 36 9.74 -0.97 -2.98
N ALA A 37 10.70 -0.38 -3.69
CA ALA A 37 10.55 0.78 -4.59
C ALA A 37 9.74 0.50 -5.89
N ASN A 38 8.75 -0.40 -5.84
CA ASN A 38 7.85 -0.68 -6.96
C ASN A 38 6.85 0.45 -7.22
N THR A 39 6.72 1.43 -6.33
CA THR A 39 5.65 2.44 -6.37
C THR A 39 5.61 3.25 -7.67
N VAL A 40 6.77 3.63 -8.20
CA VAL A 40 6.86 4.47 -9.42
C VAL A 40 6.48 3.70 -10.68
N ILE A 41 6.96 2.45 -10.81
CA ILE A 41 6.62 1.57 -11.94
C ILE A 41 5.14 1.18 -11.88
N MET A 42 4.60 1.00 -10.67
CA MET A 42 3.19 0.67 -10.47
C MET A 42 2.25 1.82 -10.85
N VAL A 43 2.62 3.10 -10.69
CA VAL A 43 1.73 4.24 -11.05
C VAL A 43 1.43 4.27 -12.55
N ASP A 44 2.44 4.22 -13.41
CA ASP A 44 2.24 4.20 -14.87
C ASP A 44 1.44 2.95 -15.32
N LEU A 45 1.67 1.81 -14.65
CA LEU A 45 0.94 0.58 -14.90
C LEU A 45 -0.53 0.67 -14.44
N ILE A 46 -0.81 1.33 -13.30
CA ILE A 46 -2.15 1.56 -12.77
C ILE A 46 -2.95 2.43 -13.73
N ASP A 47 -2.38 3.55 -14.20
CA ASP A 47 -3.08 4.46 -15.11
C ASP A 47 -3.43 3.76 -16.43
N LYS A 48 -2.47 3.02 -17.02
CA LYS A 48 -2.73 2.23 -18.23
C LYS A 48 -3.80 1.15 -18.02
N LEU A 49 -3.83 0.52 -16.84
CA LEU A 49 -4.85 -0.48 -16.50
C LEU A 49 -6.22 0.18 -16.30
N ASP A 50 -6.30 1.36 -15.68
CA ASP A 50 -7.54 2.13 -15.52
C ASP A 50 -8.14 2.49 -16.87
N ASP A 51 -7.33 3.05 -17.78
CA ASP A 51 -7.76 3.40 -19.13
C ASP A 51 -8.32 2.18 -19.87
N LEU A 52 -7.65 1.03 -19.75
CA LEU A 52 -8.05 -0.19 -20.44
C LEU A 52 -9.36 -0.77 -19.88
N VAL A 53 -9.56 -0.72 -18.56
CA VAL A 53 -10.80 -1.15 -17.89
C VAL A 53 -11.96 -0.20 -18.21
N ARG A 54 -11.71 1.11 -18.30
CA ARG A 54 -12.73 2.10 -18.66
C ARG A 54 -13.14 2.05 -20.12
N ASN A 55 -12.20 1.75 -21.03
CA ASN A 55 -12.51 1.60 -22.45
C ASN A 55 -13.34 0.35 -22.74
N ASP A 56 -13.03 -0.78 -22.08
CA ASP A 56 -13.73 -2.05 -22.27
C ASP A 56 -14.18 -2.65 -20.93
N TRP A 57 -15.44 -2.40 -20.57
CA TRP A 57 -16.03 -2.87 -19.30
C TRP A 57 -16.07 -4.42 -19.14
N CYS A 58 -15.91 -5.18 -20.23
CA CYS A 58 -15.93 -6.64 -20.27
C CYS A 58 -14.54 -7.30 -20.24
N VAL A 59 -13.48 -6.55 -19.94
CA VAL A 59 -12.12 -7.09 -19.94
C VAL A 59 -11.84 -8.01 -18.76
N THR A 60 -11.27 -9.19 -19.04
CA THR A 60 -10.82 -10.14 -18.02
C THR A 60 -9.37 -9.90 -17.60
N LEU A 61 -9.03 -10.28 -16.37
CA LEU A 61 -7.66 -10.14 -15.82
C LEU A 61 -6.58 -10.82 -16.68
N ARG A 62 -6.92 -11.94 -17.35
CA ARG A 62 -6.02 -12.62 -18.30
C ARG A 62 -5.72 -11.77 -19.53
N MET A 63 -6.74 -11.11 -20.09
CA MET A 63 -6.56 -10.20 -21.22
C MET A 63 -5.70 -9.00 -20.85
N LEU A 64 -5.92 -8.43 -19.65
CA LEU A 64 -5.08 -7.35 -19.12
C LEU A 64 -3.62 -7.78 -18.98
N ALA A 65 -3.38 -8.95 -18.37
CA ALA A 65 -2.05 -9.51 -18.17
C ALA A 65 -1.31 -9.70 -19.50
N VAL A 66 -1.98 -10.25 -20.51
CA VAL A 66 -1.40 -10.43 -21.85
C VAL A 66 -1.15 -9.09 -22.55
N LYS A 67 -2.08 -8.14 -22.45
CA LYS A 67 -1.96 -6.83 -23.14
C LYS A 67 -0.89 -5.94 -22.53
N MET A 68 -0.61 -6.10 -21.24
CA MET A 68 0.40 -5.36 -20.49
C MET A 68 1.73 -6.11 -20.33
N ASP A 69 1.84 -7.33 -20.86
CA ASP A 69 3.00 -8.22 -20.71
C ASP A 69 3.45 -8.41 -19.24
N VAL A 70 2.48 -8.54 -18.33
CA VAL A 70 2.73 -8.74 -16.90
C VAL A 70 2.03 -9.97 -16.38
N SER A 71 2.51 -10.47 -15.25
CA SER A 71 1.89 -11.61 -14.60
C SER A 71 0.47 -11.27 -14.13
N ILE A 72 -0.43 -12.25 -14.18
CA ILE A 72 -1.79 -12.12 -13.62
C ILE A 72 -1.72 -11.74 -12.13
N GLY A 73 -0.71 -12.24 -11.41
CA GLY A 73 -0.49 -11.92 -10.00
C GLY A 73 -0.14 -10.45 -9.74
N THR A 74 0.35 -9.73 -10.76
CA THR A 74 0.60 -8.29 -10.69
C THR A 74 -0.67 -7.50 -10.98
N VAL A 75 -1.46 -7.93 -11.97
CA VAL A 75 -2.67 -7.24 -12.41
C VAL A 75 -3.80 -7.37 -11.38
N TRP A 76 -3.98 -8.56 -10.79
CA TRP A 76 -5.06 -8.83 -9.82
C TRP A 76 -5.11 -7.82 -8.65
N PRO A 77 -4.02 -7.60 -7.88
CA PRO A 77 -4.06 -6.68 -6.75
C PRO A 77 -4.22 -5.22 -7.20
N ILE A 78 -3.77 -4.85 -8.40
CA ILE A 78 -3.98 -3.50 -8.93
C ILE A 78 -5.47 -3.27 -9.22
N VAL A 79 -6.10 -4.20 -9.93
CA VAL A 79 -7.52 -4.08 -10.27
C VAL A 79 -8.40 -4.14 -9.02
N HIS A 80 -8.02 -4.95 -8.04
CA HIS A 80 -8.77 -5.10 -6.79
C HIS A 80 -8.55 -3.93 -5.80
N ASP A 81 -7.31 -3.56 -5.51
CA ASP A 81 -6.99 -2.60 -4.43
C ASP A 81 -6.81 -1.16 -4.92
N ARG A 82 -6.43 -0.95 -6.19
CA ARG A 82 -6.08 0.38 -6.71
C ARG A 82 -7.17 0.98 -7.59
N LEU A 83 -7.79 0.18 -8.46
CA LEU A 83 -8.78 0.68 -9.43
C LEU A 83 -10.17 0.96 -8.84
N SER A 84 -10.37 0.80 -7.53
CA SER A 84 -11.60 1.16 -6.81
C SER A 84 -12.89 0.84 -7.60
N ASN A 85 -12.94 -0.36 -8.19
CA ASN A 85 -14.14 -0.85 -8.84
C ASN A 85 -15.14 -1.23 -7.75
N GLN A 86 -15.75 -0.21 -7.13
CA GLN A 86 -16.87 -0.43 -6.22
C GLN A 86 -17.94 -1.15 -7.02
N LYS A 87 -18.36 -2.32 -6.53
CA LYS A 87 -19.58 -2.97 -7.02
C LYS A 87 -20.74 -2.04 -6.72
N VAL A 88 -21.07 -1.17 -7.68
CA VAL A 88 -22.25 -0.32 -7.58
C VAL A 88 -23.45 -1.24 -7.84
N CYS A 89 -24.12 -1.66 -6.77
CA CYS A 89 -25.42 -2.29 -6.90
C CYS A 89 -26.43 -1.20 -7.28
N VAL A 90 -27.17 -1.40 -8.37
CA VAL A 90 -28.30 -0.55 -8.75
C VAL A 90 -29.37 -0.64 -7.65
N GLN A 91 -29.87 0.52 -7.21
CA GLN A 91 -30.93 0.63 -6.20
C GLN A 91 -32.32 0.44 -6.83
#